data_AF-A0A1M3HAV7-F1
#
_entry.id   AF-A0A1M3HAV7-F1
#
_cell.length_a   1.000
_cell.length_b   1.000
_cell.length_c   1.000
_cell.angle_alpha   90.00
_cell.angle_beta   90.00
_cell.angle_gamma   90.00
#
_symmetry.space_group_name_H-M   'P 1'
#
loop_
_entity.id
_entity.type
_entity.pdbx_description
1 polymer ?
#
loop_
_entity_poly.entity_id
_entity_poly.type
_entity_poly.pdbx_seq_one_letter_code
_entity_poly.pdbx_strand_id
1 'polypeptide(L)'
;METSTEYNNQGHANLSPEFQYLSDLIAYRLGTAGRPPFRPVKDWYLPLKKFLIDHKLDKNEDIATLLLVALAPHAVPELFDRTIQEKINASGDFPEIGGVRGKNFRGFLPTGQTAVFLLAGDDWRRRAEVEKLFWSNQFLAEKKVLWLEELPQGEPVMSGKIIVALDYIDLFLFGSAAPPHFSTSFPAKKITTELTSDDIMMNKEVKRHYKNLKEWLEYNPELMDTWGMKKRLRQGYRVLFYGPPGTGKTLTANVLGNETGKDVYKIDLSMVVSKFIGETEKNLELLFARAEDKDWILFFDEADAIFGKRTSVRDAHDKYANQEVSYLLQRIEDFNGLVILATNMKTNIDEAFIRRFNDIVRFSIPAEDERKEIWEKSFPDDADYNDIPNQVRKYELTGGNIINVVQFAGIQALRRRHEMIDHNEQIIASGCGGKLEPVDPNKIKFFLDDVVEGIKREMIKEGRPLIT
;
A
#
# COMPACT_ATOMS: atom_id res chain seq x y z
N MET A 1 -52.58 -24.22 -37.21
CA MET A 1 -51.78 -24.10 -38.45
C MET A 1 -50.97 -22.83 -38.26
N GLU A 2 -49.78 -22.94 -37.64
CA GLU A 2 -48.50 -23.25 -38.32
C GLU A 2 -48.11 -22.09 -39.25
N THR A 3 -46.92 -21.51 -39.26
CA THR A 3 -45.59 -21.79 -38.67
C THR A 3 -44.75 -20.53 -39.01
N SER A 4 -43.97 -19.92 -38.12
CA SER A 4 -42.60 -20.30 -37.73
C SER A 4 -41.60 -20.33 -38.91
N THR A 5 -40.89 -19.22 -39.15
CA THR A 5 -39.58 -19.11 -39.84
C THR A 5 -39.16 -17.64 -39.75
N GLU A 6 -38.04 -17.17 -39.22
CA GLU A 6 -36.77 -17.79 -38.85
C GLU A 6 -36.05 -16.75 -37.95
N TYR A 7 -35.96 -17.02 -36.66
CA TYR A 7 -35.02 -16.36 -35.76
C TYR A 7 -33.89 -17.37 -35.57
N ASN A 8 -32.77 -17.21 -36.28
CA ASN A 8 -31.51 -17.82 -35.85
C ASN A 8 -30.26 -17.21 -36.52
N ASN A 9 -29.22 -17.06 -35.68
CA ASN A 9 -27.78 -16.90 -35.94
C ASN A 9 -27.10 -15.54 -35.65
N GLN A 10 -26.68 -15.40 -34.37
CA GLN A 10 -25.29 -15.28 -33.87
C GLN A 10 -25.09 -14.20 -32.81
N GLY A 11 -24.78 -14.66 -31.58
CA GLY A 11 -24.57 -13.86 -30.39
C GLY A 11 -23.24 -13.14 -30.33
N HIS A 12 -23.14 -11.97 -30.97
CA HIS A 12 -22.10 -11.02 -30.63
C HIS A 12 -22.45 -10.35 -29.31
N ALA A 13 -21.78 -10.77 -28.22
CA ALA A 13 -21.64 -9.91 -27.06
C ALA A 13 -21.10 -8.55 -27.55
N ASN A 14 -21.69 -7.45 -27.07
CA ASN A 14 -21.30 -6.09 -27.43
C ASN A 14 -19.86 -5.81 -26.93
N LEU A 15 -18.84 -6.27 -27.67
CA LEU A 15 -17.45 -6.02 -27.35
C LEU A 15 -17.15 -4.53 -27.55
N SER A 16 -16.30 -3.98 -26.69
CA SER A 16 -15.77 -2.64 -26.94
C SER A 16 -14.92 -2.64 -28.22
N PRO A 17 -14.74 -1.48 -28.88
CA PRO A 17 -14.03 -1.40 -30.16
C PRO A 17 -12.65 -2.08 -30.15
N GLU A 18 -11.92 -1.94 -29.05
CA GLU A 18 -10.60 -2.54 -28.85
C GLU A 18 -10.61 -4.07 -28.69
N PHE A 19 -11.60 -4.63 -27.97
CA PHE A 19 -11.72 -6.10 -27.87
C PHE A 19 -12.31 -6.72 -29.13
N GLN A 20 -13.14 -5.98 -29.87
CA GLN A 20 -13.58 -6.40 -31.20
C GLN A 20 -12.38 -6.47 -32.15
N TYR A 21 -11.51 -5.45 -32.15
CA TYR A 21 -10.26 -5.48 -32.92
C TYR A 21 -9.39 -6.70 -32.55
N LEU A 22 -9.24 -7.00 -31.26
CA LEU A 22 -8.47 -8.17 -30.82
C LEU A 22 -9.10 -9.48 -31.29
N SER A 23 -10.43 -9.62 -31.21
CA SER A 23 -11.15 -10.80 -31.75
C SER A 23 -10.93 -10.95 -33.25
N ASP A 24 -11.06 -9.86 -34.02
CA ASP A 24 -10.83 -9.86 -35.47
C ASP A 24 -9.37 -10.21 -35.81
N LEU A 25 -8.41 -9.76 -35.00
CA LEU A 25 -6.98 -10.03 -35.18
C LEU A 25 -6.67 -11.52 -34.95
N ILE A 26 -7.24 -12.12 -33.90
CA ILE A 26 -7.14 -13.56 -33.65
C ILE A 26 -7.72 -14.32 -34.86
N ALA A 27 -8.91 -13.94 -35.34
CA ALA A 27 -9.54 -14.59 -36.49
C ALA A 27 -8.71 -14.48 -37.78
N TYR A 28 -8.09 -13.32 -38.05
CA TYR A 28 -7.16 -13.12 -39.16
C TYR A 28 -5.96 -14.07 -39.08
N ARG A 29 -5.36 -14.21 -37.90
CA ARG A 29 -4.18 -15.07 -37.69
C ARG A 29 -4.50 -16.56 -37.79
N LEU A 30 -5.74 -16.95 -37.49
CA LEU A 30 -6.25 -18.30 -37.76
C LEU A 30 -6.59 -18.53 -39.24
N GLY A 31 -6.35 -17.55 -40.13
CA GLY A 31 -6.63 -17.64 -41.56
C GLY A 31 -8.12 -17.56 -41.92
N THR A 32 -8.96 -17.09 -40.99
CA THR A 32 -10.43 -17.13 -41.12
C THR A 32 -11.07 -15.79 -41.44
N ALA A 33 -10.29 -14.70 -41.44
CA ALA A 33 -10.72 -13.34 -41.76
C ALA A 33 -9.60 -12.56 -42.47
N GLY A 34 -9.93 -11.37 -43.00
CA GLY A 34 -8.92 -10.42 -43.49
C GLY A 34 -8.23 -9.66 -42.34
N ARG A 35 -7.06 -9.08 -42.58
CA ARG A 35 -6.33 -8.30 -41.56
C ARG A 35 -7.19 -7.12 -41.11
N PRO A 36 -7.58 -7.02 -39.83
CA PRO A 36 -8.35 -5.88 -39.35
C PRO A 36 -7.48 -4.63 -39.32
N PRO A 37 -8.05 -3.44 -39.57
CA PRO A 37 -7.35 -2.19 -39.33
C PRO A 37 -7.14 -1.98 -37.83
N PHE A 38 -5.97 -1.48 -37.44
CA PHE A 38 -5.75 -1.07 -36.06
C PHE A 38 -6.74 0.02 -35.67
N ARG A 39 -7.39 -0.14 -34.51
CA ARG A 39 -8.31 0.86 -33.97
C ARG A 39 -7.49 1.90 -33.21
N PRO A 40 -7.51 3.19 -33.60
CA PRO A 40 -6.73 4.22 -32.92
C PRO A 40 -7.07 4.28 -31.43
N VAL A 41 -6.05 4.42 -30.58
CA VAL A 41 -6.18 4.39 -29.11
C VAL A 41 -7.15 5.44 -28.57
N LYS A 42 -7.25 6.60 -29.23
CA LYS A 42 -8.22 7.67 -28.90
C LYS A 42 -9.68 7.21 -28.93
N ASP A 43 -9.98 6.20 -29.76
CA ASP A 43 -11.33 5.69 -29.98
C ASP A 43 -11.69 4.54 -29.03
N TRP A 44 -10.75 4.13 -28.17
CA TRP A 44 -10.96 3.05 -27.21
C TRP A 44 -11.87 3.48 -26.05
N TYR A 45 -12.61 2.52 -25.50
CA TYR A 45 -13.46 2.77 -24.34
C TYR A 45 -12.72 2.51 -23.03
N LEU A 46 -11.80 1.54 -23.03
CA LEU A 46 -10.96 1.24 -21.87
C LEU A 46 -10.17 2.47 -21.38
N PRO A 47 -10.14 2.72 -20.05
CA PRO A 47 -9.25 3.70 -19.42
C PRO A 47 -7.76 3.54 -19.77
N LEU A 48 -7.32 2.33 -20.17
CA LEU A 48 -5.99 2.05 -20.75
C LEU A 48 -5.52 3.13 -21.74
N LYS A 49 -6.42 3.72 -22.54
CA LYS A 49 -6.04 4.78 -23.49
C LYS A 49 -5.32 5.96 -22.83
N LYS A 50 -5.68 6.30 -21.60
CA LYS A 50 -5.06 7.41 -20.86
C LYS A 50 -3.59 7.08 -20.57
N PHE A 51 -3.31 5.88 -20.07
CA PHE A 51 -1.94 5.43 -19.83
C PHE A 51 -1.10 5.45 -21.11
N LEU A 52 -1.65 4.96 -22.23
CA LEU A 52 -0.97 4.98 -23.52
C LEU A 52 -0.68 6.41 -24.01
N ILE A 53 -1.63 7.34 -23.86
CA ILE A 53 -1.46 8.74 -24.26
C ILE A 53 -0.44 9.46 -23.36
N ASP A 54 -0.57 9.32 -22.03
CA ASP A 54 0.29 9.98 -21.05
C ASP A 54 1.77 9.59 -21.22
N HIS A 55 2.02 8.35 -21.66
CA HIS A 55 3.37 7.83 -21.93
C HIS A 55 3.80 7.92 -23.40
N LYS A 56 3.02 8.57 -24.28
CA LYS A 56 3.30 8.73 -25.72
C LYS A 56 3.44 7.39 -26.47
N LEU A 57 2.67 6.39 -26.05
CA LEU A 57 2.60 5.04 -26.63
C LEU A 57 1.33 4.84 -27.47
N ASP A 58 0.48 5.86 -27.60
CA ASP A 58 -0.79 5.84 -28.33
C ASP A 58 -0.63 5.51 -29.84
N LYS A 59 0.56 5.73 -30.40
CA LYS A 59 0.92 5.39 -31.79
C LYS A 59 1.64 4.05 -31.93
N ASN A 60 1.98 3.38 -30.82
CA ASN A 60 2.67 2.10 -30.85
C ASN A 60 1.63 0.96 -30.84
N GLU A 61 1.26 0.49 -32.03
CA GLU A 61 0.24 -0.55 -32.20
C GLU A 61 0.60 -1.87 -31.50
N ASP A 62 1.89 -2.21 -31.42
CA ASP A 62 2.35 -3.46 -30.80
C ASP A 62 2.16 -3.42 -29.28
N ILE A 63 2.62 -2.35 -28.63
CA ILE A 63 2.46 -2.19 -27.18
C ILE A 63 0.97 -2.10 -26.83
N ALA A 64 0.21 -1.33 -27.59
CA ALA A 64 -1.22 -1.19 -27.38
C ALA A 64 -1.94 -2.56 -27.50
N THR A 65 -1.63 -3.32 -28.55
CA THR A 65 -2.22 -4.65 -28.77
C THR A 65 -1.73 -5.66 -27.72
N LEU A 66 -0.46 -5.62 -27.32
CA LEU A 66 0.10 -6.48 -26.28
C LEU A 66 -0.62 -6.27 -24.93
N LEU A 67 -0.89 -5.01 -24.57
CA LEU A 67 -1.66 -4.70 -23.36
C LEU A 67 -3.11 -5.19 -23.45
N LEU A 68 -3.75 -5.12 -24.63
CA LEU A 68 -5.07 -5.71 -24.84
C LEU A 68 -5.05 -7.23 -24.70
N VAL A 69 -4.07 -7.91 -25.29
CA VAL A 69 -3.87 -9.36 -25.17
C VAL A 69 -3.76 -9.73 -23.69
N ALA A 70 -2.94 -9.00 -22.94
CA ALA A 70 -2.71 -9.26 -21.53
C ALA A 70 -3.94 -8.97 -20.65
N LEU A 71 -4.76 -7.98 -21.02
CA LEU A 71 -5.99 -7.62 -20.28
C LEU A 71 -7.19 -8.49 -20.62
N ALA A 72 -7.22 -9.12 -21.80
CA ALA A 72 -8.38 -9.88 -22.25
C ALA A 72 -8.87 -10.94 -21.25
N PRO A 73 -8.01 -11.76 -20.60
CA PRO A 73 -8.46 -12.73 -19.59
C PRO A 73 -9.14 -12.09 -18.37
N HIS A 74 -8.87 -10.82 -18.09
CA HIS A 74 -9.42 -10.07 -16.97
C HIS A 74 -10.71 -9.33 -17.33
N ALA A 75 -10.81 -8.81 -18.56
CA ALA A 75 -11.93 -8.01 -19.02
C ALA A 75 -13.03 -8.82 -19.72
N VAL A 76 -12.62 -9.76 -20.58
CA VAL A 76 -13.50 -10.62 -21.37
C VAL A 76 -12.91 -12.04 -21.35
N PRO A 77 -13.06 -12.78 -20.24
CA PRO A 77 -12.37 -14.06 -20.01
C PRO A 77 -12.55 -15.10 -21.11
N GLU A 78 -13.70 -15.08 -21.77
CA GLU A 78 -14.08 -15.98 -22.85
C GLU A 78 -13.61 -15.54 -24.24
N LEU A 79 -12.98 -14.37 -24.39
CA LEU A 79 -12.67 -13.78 -25.72
C LEU A 79 -11.84 -14.72 -26.61
N PHE A 80 -10.73 -15.21 -26.08
CA PHE A 80 -9.85 -16.14 -26.79
C PHE A 80 -10.56 -17.47 -27.06
N ASP A 81 -11.15 -18.07 -26.03
CA ASP A 81 -11.83 -19.36 -26.15
C ASP A 81 -12.94 -19.34 -27.20
N ARG A 82 -13.79 -18.31 -27.15
CA ARG A 82 -14.88 -18.12 -28.12
C ARG A 82 -14.32 -17.92 -29.53
N THR A 83 -13.35 -17.01 -29.71
CA THR A 83 -12.83 -16.69 -31.04
C THR A 83 -12.10 -17.88 -31.67
N ILE A 84 -11.39 -18.68 -30.86
CA ILE A 84 -10.69 -19.89 -31.31
C ILE A 84 -11.71 -21.00 -31.62
N GLN A 85 -12.68 -21.27 -30.74
CA GLN A 85 -13.66 -22.34 -30.92
C GLN A 85 -14.66 -22.09 -32.05
N GLU A 86 -15.11 -20.84 -32.26
CA GLU A 86 -16.03 -20.49 -33.34
C GLU A 86 -15.44 -20.75 -34.75
N LYS A 87 -14.11 -20.89 -34.84
CA LYS A 87 -13.39 -20.84 -36.12
C LYS A 87 -12.49 -22.05 -36.38
N ILE A 88 -12.13 -22.83 -35.35
CA ILE A 88 -11.45 -24.11 -35.50
C ILE A 88 -12.50 -25.23 -35.55
N ASN A 89 -12.89 -25.66 -36.75
CA ASN A 89 -13.75 -26.83 -36.98
C ASN A 89 -13.05 -28.18 -36.74
N ALA A 90 -11.81 -28.17 -36.23
CA ALA A 90 -10.98 -29.37 -36.03
C ALA A 90 -10.79 -29.65 -34.54
N SER A 91 -11.08 -30.88 -34.12
CA SER A 91 -10.73 -31.36 -32.78
C SER A 91 -9.20 -31.50 -32.68
N GLY A 92 -8.53 -30.63 -31.93
CA GLY A 92 -7.09 -30.68 -31.72
C GLY A 92 -6.54 -29.50 -30.92
N ASP A 93 -5.34 -29.67 -30.37
CA ASP A 93 -4.56 -28.57 -29.77
C ASP A 93 -3.92 -27.75 -30.90
N PHE A 94 -3.79 -26.43 -30.72
CA PHE A 94 -3.21 -25.51 -31.73
C PHE A 94 -1.98 -24.81 -31.13
N PRO A 95 -0.82 -25.51 -31.05
CA PRO A 95 0.34 -25.03 -30.28
C PRO A 95 0.91 -23.70 -30.77
N GLU A 96 0.67 -23.35 -32.03
CA GLU A 96 1.17 -22.11 -32.66
C GLU A 96 0.60 -20.84 -32.01
N ILE A 97 -0.64 -20.90 -31.52
CA ILE A 97 -1.31 -19.80 -30.80
C ILE A 97 -0.64 -19.58 -29.43
N GLY A 98 0.01 -20.60 -28.88
CA GLY A 98 0.48 -20.62 -27.50
C GLY A 98 -0.68 -20.61 -26.50
N GLY A 99 -0.43 -20.01 -25.34
CA GLY A 99 -1.38 -19.94 -24.25
C GLY A 99 -1.42 -21.20 -23.38
N VAL A 100 -1.94 -21.05 -22.16
CA VAL A 100 -2.08 -22.12 -21.17
C VAL A 100 -3.38 -22.00 -20.40
N ARG A 101 -3.78 -23.06 -19.68
CA ARG A 101 -4.87 -23.00 -18.70
C ARG A 101 -4.30 -22.76 -17.30
N GLY A 102 -4.98 -21.92 -16.53
CA GLY A 102 -4.61 -21.71 -15.13
C GLY A 102 -5.03 -22.88 -14.24
N LYS A 103 -4.44 -22.96 -13.04
CA LYS A 103 -4.88 -23.93 -12.01
C LYS A 103 -6.31 -23.65 -11.54
N ASN A 104 -6.62 -22.37 -11.32
CA ASN A 104 -7.93 -21.91 -10.85
C ASN A 104 -8.78 -21.30 -11.98
N PHE A 105 -8.12 -20.71 -12.97
CA PHE A 105 -8.78 -20.10 -14.12
C PHE A 105 -8.84 -21.09 -15.28
N ARG A 106 -10.05 -21.47 -15.69
CA ARG A 106 -10.28 -22.43 -16.78
C ARG A 106 -10.25 -21.81 -18.17
N GLY A 107 -10.20 -20.48 -18.28
CA GLY A 107 -10.09 -19.77 -19.56
C GLY A 107 -8.67 -19.80 -20.12
N PHE A 108 -8.51 -19.24 -21.31
CA PHE A 108 -7.23 -19.15 -22.01
C PHE A 108 -6.36 -18.04 -21.41
N LEU A 109 -5.15 -18.37 -20.96
CA LEU A 109 -4.15 -17.40 -20.52
C LEU A 109 -3.09 -17.23 -21.61
N PRO A 110 -2.92 -16.03 -22.18
CA PRO A 110 -1.96 -15.79 -23.25
C PRO A 110 -0.53 -15.89 -22.72
N THR A 111 0.36 -16.40 -23.58
CA THR A 111 1.81 -16.48 -23.33
C THR A 111 2.56 -15.51 -24.26
N GLY A 112 3.87 -15.36 -24.07
CA GLY A 112 4.71 -14.62 -25.01
C GLY A 112 4.56 -15.12 -26.46
N GLN A 113 4.35 -16.43 -26.64
CA GLN A 113 4.09 -17.06 -27.93
C GLN A 113 2.75 -16.60 -28.53
N THR A 114 1.72 -16.35 -27.71
CA THR A 114 0.46 -15.74 -28.16
C THR A 114 0.69 -14.32 -28.67
N ALA A 115 1.50 -13.51 -27.99
CA ALA A 115 1.84 -12.18 -28.47
C ALA A 115 2.61 -12.24 -29.80
N VAL A 116 3.59 -13.14 -29.92
CA VAL A 116 4.33 -13.35 -31.18
C VAL A 116 3.40 -13.79 -32.31
N PHE A 117 2.52 -14.75 -32.07
CA PHE A 117 1.54 -15.24 -33.05
C PHE A 117 0.64 -14.10 -33.57
N LEU A 118 0.13 -13.27 -32.66
CA LEU A 118 -0.77 -12.18 -33.04
C LEU A 118 -0.06 -11.02 -33.75
N LEU A 119 1.10 -10.59 -33.23
CA LEU A 119 1.79 -9.39 -33.71
C LEU A 119 2.71 -9.66 -34.90
N ALA A 120 3.43 -10.78 -34.89
CA ALA A 120 4.39 -11.12 -35.94
C ALA A 120 3.83 -12.09 -37.00
N GLY A 121 2.95 -13.01 -36.62
CA GLY A 121 2.56 -14.12 -37.49
C GLY A 121 3.80 -14.90 -37.95
N ASP A 122 3.92 -15.14 -39.25
CA ASP A 122 5.03 -15.90 -39.85
C ASP A 122 6.28 -15.04 -40.17
N ASP A 123 6.25 -13.73 -39.90
CA ASP A 123 7.40 -12.85 -40.16
C ASP A 123 8.47 -13.03 -39.07
N TRP A 124 9.54 -13.76 -39.43
CA TRP A 124 10.67 -14.00 -38.55
C TRP A 124 11.36 -12.73 -38.04
N ARG A 125 11.48 -11.69 -38.87
CA ARG A 125 12.12 -10.43 -38.43
C ARG A 125 11.24 -9.73 -37.41
N ARG A 126 9.93 -9.73 -37.67
CA ARG A 126 8.95 -9.15 -36.75
C ARG A 126 8.87 -9.91 -35.43
N ARG A 127 9.04 -11.24 -35.44
CA ARG A 127 9.11 -12.06 -34.23
C ARG A 127 10.16 -11.55 -33.26
N ALA A 128 11.38 -11.31 -33.74
CA ALA A 128 12.47 -10.80 -32.90
C ALA A 128 12.17 -9.40 -32.31
N GLU A 129 11.40 -8.56 -33.00
CA GLU A 129 10.96 -7.25 -32.48
C GLU A 129 9.91 -7.39 -31.38
N VAL A 130 8.97 -8.31 -31.54
CA VAL A 130 7.93 -8.58 -30.53
C VAL A 130 8.52 -9.23 -29.28
N GLU A 131 9.43 -10.19 -29.44
CA GLU A 131 10.11 -10.85 -28.32
C GLU A 131 10.89 -9.83 -27.47
N LYS A 132 11.48 -8.81 -28.11
CA LYS A 132 12.18 -7.73 -27.41
C LYS A 132 11.28 -6.93 -26.50
N LEU A 133 9.98 -6.80 -26.76
CA LEU A 133 9.04 -6.05 -25.92
C LEU A 133 8.99 -6.56 -24.48
N PHE A 134 9.35 -7.82 -24.25
CA PHE A 134 9.38 -8.46 -22.94
C PHE A 134 10.75 -8.42 -22.25
N TRP A 135 11.78 -7.82 -22.87
CA TRP A 135 13.09 -7.72 -22.24
C TRP A 135 13.05 -6.74 -21.06
N SER A 136 13.86 -7.02 -20.04
CA SER A 136 13.89 -6.26 -18.77
C SER A 136 14.26 -4.78 -18.92
N ASN A 137 14.88 -4.39 -20.03
CA ASN A 137 15.25 -3.01 -20.36
C ASN A 137 14.22 -2.28 -21.22
N GLN A 138 13.08 -2.90 -21.53
CA GLN A 138 11.99 -2.24 -22.23
C GLN A 138 11.04 -1.55 -21.25
N PHE A 139 10.36 -0.52 -21.77
CA PHE A 139 9.46 0.33 -21.01
C PHE A 139 8.47 -0.44 -20.12
N LEU A 140 7.79 -1.48 -20.66
CA LEU A 140 6.77 -2.22 -19.90
C LEU A 140 7.35 -3.00 -18.72
N ALA A 141 8.54 -3.59 -18.89
CA ALA A 141 9.22 -4.33 -17.84
C ALA A 141 9.89 -3.39 -16.83
N GLU A 142 10.53 -2.32 -17.31
CA GLU A 142 11.17 -1.28 -16.49
C GLU A 142 10.16 -0.60 -15.56
N LYS A 143 8.95 -0.29 -16.09
CA LYS A 143 7.81 0.24 -15.33
C LYS A 143 6.97 -0.81 -14.62
N LYS A 144 7.40 -2.07 -14.64
CA LYS A 144 6.73 -3.21 -14.00
C LYS A 144 5.23 -3.30 -14.32
N VAL A 145 4.87 -2.91 -15.54
CA VAL A 145 3.51 -2.96 -16.06
C VAL A 145 3.18 -4.41 -16.43
N LEU A 146 4.09 -5.03 -17.20
CA LEU A 146 3.87 -6.33 -17.82
C LEU A 146 5.21 -7.05 -18.03
N TRP A 147 5.25 -8.35 -17.73
CA TRP A 147 6.42 -9.22 -17.93
C TRP A 147 5.99 -10.66 -18.25
N LEU A 148 6.95 -11.52 -18.60
CA LEU A 148 6.71 -12.95 -18.77
C LEU A 148 6.98 -13.71 -17.47
N GLU A 149 6.14 -14.70 -17.17
CA GLU A 149 6.41 -15.67 -16.11
C GLU A 149 7.75 -16.39 -16.37
N GLU A 150 8.59 -16.47 -15.34
CA GLU A 150 9.84 -17.22 -15.39
C GLU A 150 9.56 -18.72 -15.41
N LEU A 151 10.14 -19.41 -16.39
CA LEU A 151 9.99 -20.85 -16.58
C LEU A 151 11.24 -21.63 -16.17
N PRO A 152 11.12 -22.94 -15.87
CA PRO A 152 12.26 -23.81 -15.63
C PRO A 152 13.26 -23.83 -16.79
N GLN A 153 14.52 -24.17 -16.47
CA GLN A 153 15.57 -24.27 -17.47
C GLN A 153 15.22 -25.30 -18.55
N GLY A 154 15.40 -24.91 -19.82
CA GLY A 154 15.12 -25.75 -20.99
C GLY A 154 13.79 -25.45 -21.69
N GLU A 155 12.89 -24.71 -21.04
CA GLU A 155 11.65 -24.23 -21.65
C GLU A 155 11.89 -22.98 -22.51
N PRO A 156 11.19 -22.82 -23.65
CA PRO A 156 11.23 -21.58 -24.42
C PRO A 156 10.68 -20.41 -23.59
N VAL A 157 11.41 -19.29 -23.56
CA VAL A 157 11.01 -18.08 -22.78
C VAL A 157 9.60 -17.60 -23.14
N MET A 158 9.23 -17.65 -24.43
CA MET A 158 7.92 -17.22 -24.90
C MET A 158 6.77 -18.16 -24.50
N SER A 159 7.06 -19.34 -23.95
CA SER A 159 6.03 -20.20 -23.35
C SER A 159 5.52 -19.64 -22.01
N GLY A 160 6.21 -18.66 -21.41
CA GLY A 160 5.80 -18.03 -20.16
C GLY A 160 4.49 -17.25 -20.33
N LYS A 161 3.61 -17.31 -19.32
CA LYS A 161 2.38 -16.49 -19.29
C LYS A 161 2.74 -15.01 -19.29
N ILE A 162 1.92 -14.22 -19.97
CA ILE A 162 1.98 -12.76 -19.83
C ILE A 162 1.36 -12.39 -18.49
N ILE A 163 2.14 -11.72 -17.64
CA ILE A 163 1.70 -11.23 -16.33
C ILE A 163 1.57 -9.72 -16.40
N VAL A 164 0.42 -9.19 -15.97
CA VAL A 164 0.18 -7.76 -15.77
C VAL A 164 0.11 -7.50 -14.28
N ALA A 165 0.77 -6.43 -13.81
CA ALA A 165 0.66 -6.04 -12.41
C ALA A 165 -0.79 -5.63 -12.08
N LEU A 166 -1.29 -6.13 -10.93
CA LEU A 166 -2.69 -5.97 -10.52
C LEU A 166 -3.17 -4.51 -10.52
N ASP A 167 -2.32 -3.60 -10.03
CA ASP A 167 -2.64 -2.17 -9.98
C ASP A 167 -2.88 -1.58 -11.38
N TYR A 168 -2.18 -2.11 -12.39
CA TYR A 168 -2.37 -1.73 -13.78
C TYR A 168 -3.61 -2.38 -14.39
N ILE A 169 -4.01 -3.58 -13.97
CA ILE A 169 -5.29 -4.18 -14.39
C ILE A 169 -6.44 -3.26 -13.99
N ASP A 170 -6.51 -2.86 -12.72
CA ASP A 170 -7.57 -1.97 -12.24
C ASP A 170 -7.50 -0.58 -12.89
N LEU A 171 -6.29 -0.03 -13.04
CA LEU A 171 -6.08 1.24 -13.73
C LEU A 171 -6.56 1.20 -15.18
N PHE A 172 -6.26 0.12 -15.90
CA PHE A 172 -6.57 -0.02 -17.32
C PHE A 172 -8.03 -0.33 -17.58
N LEU A 173 -8.71 -1.03 -16.68
CA LEU A 173 -10.12 -1.39 -16.80
C LEU A 173 -11.07 -0.35 -16.21
N PHE A 174 -10.71 0.25 -15.07
CA PHE A 174 -11.60 1.10 -14.28
C PHE A 174 -11.13 2.56 -14.16
N GLY A 175 -9.88 2.86 -14.54
CA GLY A 175 -9.32 4.22 -14.52
C GLY A 175 -8.72 4.63 -13.18
N SER A 176 -8.77 3.76 -12.17
CA SER A 176 -8.14 3.94 -10.87
C SER A 176 -7.67 2.60 -10.34
N ALA A 177 -6.46 2.55 -9.77
CA ALA A 177 -5.99 1.37 -9.06
C ALA A 177 -6.70 1.25 -7.71
N ALA A 178 -7.25 0.08 -7.38
CA ALA A 178 -7.70 -0.16 -6.02
C ALA A 178 -6.49 -0.16 -5.07
N PRO A 179 -6.61 0.42 -3.86
CA PRO A 179 -5.55 0.28 -2.87
C PRO A 179 -5.36 -1.21 -2.55
N PRO A 180 -4.11 -1.69 -2.46
CA PRO A 180 -3.86 -3.10 -2.22
C PRO A 180 -4.45 -3.52 -0.87
N HIS A 181 -5.22 -4.61 -0.88
CA HIS A 181 -5.70 -5.23 0.35
C HIS A 181 -4.53 -5.90 1.09
N PHE A 182 -4.50 -5.73 2.41
CA PHE A 182 -3.56 -6.43 3.27
C PHE A 182 -3.75 -7.94 3.11
N SER A 183 -2.69 -8.64 2.73
CA SER A 183 -2.69 -10.09 2.55
C SER A 183 -1.32 -10.67 2.93
N THR A 184 -1.21 -11.99 2.98
CA THR A 184 0.08 -12.67 3.16
C THR A 184 1.06 -12.35 2.01
N SER A 185 0.57 -12.05 0.81
CA SER A 185 1.37 -11.64 -0.35
C SER A 185 1.68 -10.15 -0.41
N PHE A 186 1.05 -9.33 0.44
CA PHE A 186 1.31 -7.90 0.55
C PHE A 186 1.23 -7.44 2.02
N PRO A 187 2.35 -7.52 2.77
CA PRO A 187 2.39 -7.34 4.22
C PRO A 187 2.38 -5.86 4.63
N ALA A 188 1.67 -5.00 3.90
CA ALA A 188 1.63 -3.57 4.15
C ALA A 188 0.18 -3.07 4.31
N LYS A 189 -0.05 -2.28 5.35
CA LYS A 189 -1.34 -1.69 5.67
C LYS A 189 -1.27 -0.18 5.49
N LYS A 190 -2.14 0.38 4.67
CA LYS A 190 -2.31 1.84 4.58
C LYS A 190 -2.78 2.38 5.93
N ILE A 191 -2.05 3.34 6.47
CA ILE A 191 -2.38 4.06 7.70
C ILE A 191 -2.72 5.51 7.33
N THR A 192 -3.73 6.07 8.01
CA THR A 192 -4.24 7.42 7.74
C THR A 192 -4.54 8.10 9.07
N THR A 193 -4.54 9.43 9.06
CA THR A 193 -4.94 10.26 10.18
C THR A 193 -5.50 11.58 9.65
N GLU A 194 -6.44 12.17 10.38
CA GLU A 194 -6.92 13.53 10.11
C GLU A 194 -6.07 14.58 10.83
N LEU A 195 -5.20 14.14 11.74
CA LEU A 195 -4.36 15.02 12.54
C LEU A 195 -3.26 15.69 11.71
N THR A 196 -2.90 16.88 12.14
CA THR A 196 -1.81 17.71 11.62
C THR A 196 -0.69 17.86 12.66
N SER A 197 0.42 18.48 12.27
CA SER A 197 1.54 18.77 13.17
C SER A 197 1.18 19.76 14.28
N ASP A 198 0.09 20.52 14.12
CA ASP A 198 -0.43 21.42 15.16
C ASP A 198 -1.21 20.65 16.24
N ASP A 199 -1.82 19.52 15.89
CA ASP A 199 -2.60 18.67 16.81
C ASP A 199 -1.73 17.76 17.68
N ILE A 200 -0.46 17.60 17.33
CA ILE A 200 0.46 16.72 18.06
C ILE A 200 1.59 17.51 18.71
N MET A 201 1.97 17.11 19.91
CA MET A 201 3.12 17.69 20.57
C MET A 201 4.41 17.08 19.99
N MET A 202 5.33 17.92 19.54
CA MET A 202 6.67 17.52 19.13
C MET A 202 7.71 18.32 19.91
N ASN A 203 8.66 17.64 20.53
CA ASN A 203 9.80 18.32 21.14
C ASN A 203 10.64 19.02 20.05
N LYS A 204 11.53 19.94 20.46
CA LYS A 204 12.32 20.76 19.54
C LYS A 204 13.18 19.93 18.57
N GLU A 205 13.69 18.79 19.01
CA GLU A 205 14.51 17.89 18.19
C GLU A 205 13.65 17.25 17.10
N VAL A 206 12.57 16.57 17.49
CA VAL A 206 11.61 15.92 16.57
C VAL A 206 11.03 16.93 15.59
N LYS A 207 10.63 18.12 16.05
CA LYS A 207 10.06 19.18 15.19
C LYS A 207 11.04 19.64 14.11
N ARG A 208 12.33 19.75 14.44
CA ARG A 208 13.37 20.10 13.45
C ARG A 208 13.53 19.02 12.39
N HIS A 209 13.63 17.75 12.82
CA HIS A 209 13.77 16.63 11.89
C HIS A 209 12.51 16.47 11.03
N TYR A 210 11.32 16.59 11.63
CA TYR A 210 10.04 16.57 10.92
C TYR A 210 9.98 17.64 9.82
N LYS A 211 10.38 18.87 10.13
CA LYS A 211 10.45 19.95 9.14
C LYS A 211 11.39 19.61 7.97
N ASN A 212 12.58 19.09 8.26
CA ASN A 212 13.52 18.67 7.21
C ASN A 212 12.94 17.58 6.31
N LEU A 213 12.18 16.62 6.87
CA LEU A 213 11.53 15.57 6.10
C LEU A 213 10.42 16.12 5.20
N LYS A 214 9.63 17.07 5.72
CA LYS A 214 8.58 17.74 4.94
C LYS A 214 9.17 18.53 3.77
N GLU A 215 10.21 19.32 4.03
CA GLU A 215 10.93 20.06 2.98
C GLU A 215 11.58 19.10 1.97
N TRP A 216 12.14 17.98 2.42
CA TRP A 216 12.68 16.98 1.50
C TRP A 216 11.59 16.41 0.59
N LEU A 217 10.43 16.02 1.13
CA LEU A 217 9.31 15.50 0.33
C LEU A 217 8.80 16.51 -0.71
N GLU A 218 8.79 17.80 -0.35
CA GLU A 218 8.31 18.89 -1.20
C GLU A 218 9.30 19.25 -2.32
N TYR A 219 10.59 19.43 -1.98
CA TYR A 219 11.58 19.99 -2.90
C TYR A 219 12.45 18.94 -3.60
N ASN A 220 12.48 17.68 -3.14
CA ASN A 220 13.31 16.64 -3.77
C ASN A 220 12.96 16.37 -5.25
N PRO A 221 11.69 16.36 -5.70
CA PRO A 221 11.38 16.19 -7.12
C PRO A 221 12.03 17.28 -7.98
N GLU A 222 11.92 18.55 -7.59
CA GLU A 222 12.55 19.66 -8.31
C GLU A 222 14.08 19.57 -8.30
N LEU A 223 14.67 19.22 -7.16
CA LEU A 223 16.12 19.04 -7.03
C LEU A 223 16.64 17.91 -7.93
N MET A 224 15.88 16.82 -8.07
CA MET A 224 16.28 15.68 -8.88
C MET A 224 16.06 15.94 -10.37
N ASP A 225 14.89 16.44 -10.76
CA ASP A 225 14.49 16.61 -12.15
C ASP A 225 15.00 17.93 -12.75
N THR A 226 14.64 19.07 -12.16
CA THR A 226 14.94 20.40 -12.69
C THR A 226 16.43 20.72 -12.56
N TRP A 227 17.05 20.37 -11.44
CA TRP A 227 18.48 20.64 -11.20
C TRP A 227 19.38 19.48 -11.68
N GLY A 228 18.80 18.39 -12.19
CA GLY A 228 19.53 17.28 -12.80
C GLY A 228 20.44 16.51 -11.82
N MET A 229 20.11 16.49 -10.53
CA MET A 229 20.96 15.89 -9.49
C MET A 229 20.88 14.36 -9.41
N LYS A 230 20.03 13.71 -10.21
CA LYS A 230 19.86 12.23 -10.23
C LYS A 230 21.17 11.44 -10.37
N LYS A 231 22.17 11.98 -11.08
CA LYS A 231 23.48 11.30 -11.26
C LYS A 231 24.44 11.51 -10.09
N ARG A 232 24.13 12.42 -9.17
CA ARG A 232 25.02 12.88 -8.09
C ARG A 232 24.49 12.55 -6.70
N LEU A 233 23.17 12.46 -6.54
CA LEU A 233 22.51 12.18 -5.27
C LEU A 233 21.75 10.86 -5.34
N ARG A 234 21.68 10.18 -4.19
CA ARG A 234 20.72 9.08 -4.01
C ARG A 234 19.32 9.68 -3.96
N GLN A 235 18.38 9.07 -4.69
CA GLN A 235 17.02 9.57 -4.77
C GLN A 235 16.21 9.30 -3.50
N GLY A 236 16.46 8.17 -2.82
CA GLY A 236 15.74 7.79 -1.61
C GLY A 236 16.32 8.38 -0.32
N TYR A 237 15.42 8.63 0.64
CA TYR A 237 15.74 9.18 1.96
C TYR A 237 15.34 8.20 3.05
N ARG A 238 16.25 7.95 4.00
CA ARG A 238 16.09 6.94 5.05
C ARG A 238 16.18 7.57 6.41
N VAL A 239 15.19 7.26 7.23
CA VAL A 239 15.07 7.81 8.59
C VAL A 239 14.91 6.70 9.59
N LEU A 240 15.63 6.78 10.71
CA LEU A 240 15.44 5.91 11.85
C LEU A 240 14.75 6.65 12.99
N PHE A 241 13.54 6.26 13.32
CA PHE A 241 12.82 6.67 14.52
C PHE A 241 13.11 5.69 15.66
N TYR A 242 13.69 6.18 16.75
CA TYR A 242 13.95 5.33 17.91
C TYR A 242 13.49 5.97 19.21
N GLY A 243 12.98 5.15 20.13
CA GLY A 243 12.52 5.63 21.42
C GLY A 243 11.53 4.67 22.07
N PRO A 244 11.15 4.89 23.33
CA PRO A 244 10.17 4.04 24.02
C PRO A 244 8.85 3.90 23.24
N PRO A 245 8.10 2.81 23.44
CA PRO A 245 6.75 2.68 22.87
C PRO A 245 5.85 3.83 23.37
N GLY A 246 4.81 4.18 22.60
CA GLY A 246 3.86 5.23 23.00
C GLY A 246 4.35 6.68 22.86
N THR A 247 5.56 6.91 22.33
CA THR A 247 6.12 8.27 22.13
C THR A 247 5.73 8.94 20.80
N GLY A 248 4.86 8.33 19.99
CA GLY A 248 4.31 8.97 18.79
C GLY A 248 5.07 8.72 17.48
N LYS A 249 5.96 7.71 17.41
CA LYS A 249 6.71 7.35 16.18
C LYS A 249 5.79 7.12 14.96
N THR A 250 4.83 6.21 15.09
CA THR A 250 3.85 5.89 14.03
C THR A 250 2.92 7.05 13.73
N LEU A 251 2.50 7.79 14.75
CA LEU A 251 1.64 8.97 14.60
C LEU A 251 2.33 10.07 13.80
N THR A 252 3.61 10.34 14.09
CA THR A 252 4.42 11.33 13.36
C THR A 252 4.54 11.00 11.88
N ALA A 253 4.73 9.72 11.52
CA ALA A 253 4.76 9.28 10.12
C ALA A 253 3.40 9.46 9.42
N ASN A 254 2.29 9.16 10.11
CA ASN A 254 0.94 9.38 9.58
C ASN A 254 0.67 10.87 9.32
N VAL A 255 1.00 11.73 10.29
CA VAL A 255 0.84 13.18 10.16
C VAL A 255 1.69 13.73 9.02
N LEU A 256 2.92 13.23 8.84
CA LEU A 256 3.76 13.58 7.69
C LEU A 256 3.08 13.22 6.36
N GLY A 257 2.52 12.02 6.25
CA GLY A 257 1.77 11.61 5.05
C GLY A 257 0.55 12.48 4.78
N ASN A 258 -0.25 12.76 5.81
CA ASN A 258 -1.44 13.61 5.71
C ASN A 258 -1.08 15.01 5.19
N GLU A 259 -0.10 15.68 5.81
CA GLU A 259 0.30 17.04 5.42
C GLU A 259 0.99 17.13 4.06
N THR A 260 1.60 16.04 3.58
CA THR A 260 2.30 16.00 2.28
C THR A 260 1.46 15.37 1.16
N GLY A 261 0.25 14.92 1.47
CA GLY A 261 -0.62 14.21 0.53
C GLY A 261 -0.03 12.87 0.05
N LYS A 262 0.89 12.27 0.82
CA LYS A 262 1.53 11.00 0.49
C LYS A 262 0.90 9.85 1.26
N ASP A 263 0.67 8.73 0.58
CA ASP A 263 0.18 7.53 1.21
C ASP A 263 1.26 6.90 2.12
N VAL A 264 0.88 6.55 3.34
CA VAL A 264 1.75 5.88 4.30
C VAL A 264 1.36 4.43 4.44
N TYR A 265 2.30 3.54 4.14
CA TYR A 265 2.13 2.10 4.29
C TYR A 265 2.94 1.60 5.48
N LYS A 266 2.24 1.10 6.50
CA LYS A 266 2.83 0.43 7.66
C LYS A 266 3.16 -1.03 7.32
N ILE A 267 4.40 -1.42 7.49
CA ILE A 267 4.91 -2.78 7.34
C ILE A 267 5.38 -3.27 8.70
N ASP A 268 4.86 -4.41 9.13
CA ASP A 268 5.30 -5.07 10.37
C ASP A 268 6.42 -6.06 10.04
N LEU A 269 7.64 -5.72 10.46
CA LEU A 269 8.82 -6.54 10.16
C LEU A 269 8.80 -7.89 10.86
N SER A 270 8.13 -8.01 12.01
CA SER A 270 7.98 -9.30 12.70
C SER A 270 7.18 -10.29 11.86
N MET A 271 6.17 -9.81 11.11
CA MET A 271 5.34 -10.63 10.23
C MET A 271 6.08 -11.07 8.97
N VAL A 272 6.97 -10.22 8.46
CA VAL A 272 7.76 -10.48 7.25
C VAL A 272 8.79 -11.58 7.51
N VAL A 273 9.47 -11.55 8.65
CA VAL A 273 10.56 -12.48 8.98
C VAL A 273 10.06 -13.83 9.53
N SER A 274 8.87 -13.87 10.14
CA SER A 274 8.45 -15.03 10.94
C SER A 274 7.81 -16.19 10.18
N LYS A 275 7.48 -16.06 8.89
CA LYS A 275 6.52 -17.02 8.28
C LYS A 275 7.01 -17.92 7.15
N PHE A 276 7.89 -17.54 6.22
CA PHE A 276 8.25 -18.47 5.13
C PHE A 276 9.62 -18.17 4.51
N ILE A 277 10.59 -19.07 4.74
CA ILE A 277 11.92 -19.05 4.08
C ILE A 277 11.70 -19.05 2.55
N GLY A 278 12.05 -17.95 1.88
CA GLY A 278 12.01 -17.79 0.42
C GLY A 278 10.74 -17.21 -0.22
N GLU A 279 9.57 -17.22 0.44
CA GLU A 279 8.39 -16.45 -0.04
C GLU A 279 8.48 -14.97 0.36
N THR A 280 9.22 -14.69 1.44
CA THR A 280 9.45 -13.34 1.97
C THR A 280 10.12 -12.41 0.95
N GLU A 281 11.14 -12.89 0.22
CA GLU A 281 11.84 -12.08 -0.79
C GLU A 281 10.92 -11.64 -1.92
N LYS A 282 10.10 -12.56 -2.46
CA LYS A 282 9.14 -12.25 -3.53
C LYS A 282 8.08 -11.25 -3.08
N ASN A 283 7.59 -11.39 -1.85
CA ASN A 283 6.59 -10.46 -1.29
C ASN A 283 7.19 -9.08 -1.03
N LEU A 284 8.44 -9.01 -0.54
CA LEU A 284 9.18 -7.76 -0.37
C LEU A 284 9.49 -7.12 -1.72
N GLU A 285 9.92 -7.89 -2.71
CA GLU A 285 10.17 -7.41 -4.06
C GLU A 285 8.90 -6.79 -4.66
N LEU A 286 7.76 -7.47 -4.53
CA LEU A 286 6.46 -6.97 -4.96
C LEU A 286 6.06 -5.69 -4.21
N LEU A 287 6.32 -5.62 -2.90
CA LEU A 287 6.05 -4.42 -2.10
C LEU A 287 6.82 -3.21 -2.62
N PHE A 288 8.15 -3.33 -2.74
CA PHE A 288 8.99 -2.24 -3.24
C PHE A 288 8.68 -1.91 -4.70
N ALA A 289 8.42 -2.93 -5.52
CA ALA A 289 8.01 -2.75 -6.92
C ALA A 289 6.74 -1.90 -7.06
N ARG A 290 5.74 -2.14 -6.21
CA ARG A 290 4.50 -1.35 -6.21
C ARG A 290 4.69 0.05 -5.66
N ALA A 291 5.60 0.23 -4.70
CA ALA A 291 5.87 1.52 -4.09
C ALA A 291 6.69 2.47 -4.98
N GLU A 292 7.52 1.93 -5.87
CA GLU A 292 8.55 2.66 -6.65
C GLU A 292 7.98 3.85 -7.45
N ASP A 293 6.83 3.69 -8.10
CA ASP A 293 6.22 4.72 -8.94
C ASP A 293 5.06 5.48 -8.25
N LYS A 294 4.83 5.26 -6.94
CA LYS A 294 3.62 5.77 -6.24
C LYS A 294 3.88 6.82 -5.17
N ASP A 295 5.12 7.29 -5.03
CA ASP A 295 5.55 8.25 -4.00
C ASP A 295 5.12 7.89 -2.57
N TRP A 296 5.08 6.60 -2.25
CA TRP A 296 4.65 6.13 -0.94
C TRP A 296 5.71 6.38 0.14
N ILE A 297 5.25 6.67 1.35
CA ILE A 297 6.07 6.62 2.56
C ILE A 297 5.98 5.19 3.11
N LEU A 298 7.10 4.48 3.11
CA LEU A 298 7.19 3.14 3.69
C LEU A 298 7.60 3.23 5.15
N PHE A 299 6.67 2.90 6.05
CA PHE A 299 6.90 2.89 7.49
C PHE A 299 7.08 1.46 8.00
N PHE A 300 8.31 1.08 8.31
CA PHE A 300 8.63 -0.22 8.89
C PHE A 300 8.61 -0.11 10.42
N ASP A 301 7.68 -0.81 11.05
CA ASP A 301 7.57 -0.88 12.51
C ASP A 301 8.31 -2.10 13.07
N GLU A 302 8.61 -2.07 14.37
CA GLU A 302 9.30 -3.17 15.08
C GLU A 302 10.64 -3.58 14.45
N ALA A 303 11.42 -2.59 14.01
CA ALA A 303 12.67 -2.88 13.33
C ALA A 303 13.72 -3.55 14.24
N ASP A 304 13.53 -3.53 15.56
CA ASP A 304 14.31 -4.35 16.48
C ASP A 304 14.20 -5.87 16.21
N ALA A 305 13.14 -6.35 15.57
CA ALA A 305 13.01 -7.75 15.16
C ALA A 305 14.10 -8.17 14.14
N ILE A 306 14.52 -7.24 13.27
CA ILE A 306 15.60 -7.47 12.28
C ILE A 306 16.96 -7.00 12.79
N PHE A 307 16.99 -6.11 13.79
CA PHE A 307 18.21 -5.52 14.33
C PHE A 307 18.66 -6.11 15.66
N GLY A 308 17.99 -7.13 16.20
CA GLY A 308 18.50 -7.90 17.33
C GLY A 308 19.94 -8.33 17.03
N LYS A 309 20.88 -8.11 17.96
CA LYS A 309 22.29 -8.51 17.82
C LYS A 309 22.35 -9.87 17.16
N ARG A 310 22.89 -9.94 15.93
CA ARG A 310 23.05 -11.16 15.13
C ARG A 310 23.20 -12.34 16.07
N THR A 311 22.17 -13.19 16.18
CA THR A 311 22.27 -14.37 17.02
C THR A 311 23.53 -15.08 16.58
N SER A 312 24.44 -15.33 17.53
CA SER A 312 25.68 -16.05 17.28
C SER A 312 25.31 -17.32 16.52
N VAL A 313 25.69 -17.39 15.25
CA VAL A 313 25.26 -18.44 14.31
C VAL A 313 25.52 -19.80 14.95
N ARG A 314 24.45 -20.43 15.43
CA ARG A 314 24.51 -21.79 15.99
C ARG A 314 23.89 -22.79 15.03
N ASP A 315 22.88 -22.37 14.26
CA ASP A 315 22.14 -23.25 13.35
C ASP A 315 22.06 -22.71 11.91
N ALA A 316 21.78 -23.61 10.95
CA ALA A 316 21.59 -23.25 9.55
C ALA A 316 20.41 -22.27 9.33
N HIS A 317 19.38 -22.33 10.19
CA HIS A 317 18.22 -21.44 10.18
C HIS A 317 18.61 -19.97 10.44
N ASP A 318 19.58 -19.72 11.33
CA ASP A 318 20.08 -18.37 11.62
C ASP A 318 20.80 -17.75 10.41
N LYS A 319 21.45 -18.56 9.55
CA LYS A 319 22.11 -18.05 8.35
C LYS A 319 21.11 -17.53 7.32
N TYR A 320 20.00 -18.25 7.11
CA TYR A 320 18.95 -17.83 6.18
C TYR A 320 18.25 -16.56 6.66
N ALA A 321 17.92 -16.46 7.94
CA ALA A 321 17.34 -15.24 8.51
C ALA A 321 18.26 -14.01 8.32
N ASN A 322 19.57 -14.16 8.50
CA ASN A 322 20.53 -13.08 8.25
C ASN A 322 20.64 -12.67 6.77
N GLN A 323 20.46 -13.61 5.84
CA GLN A 323 20.42 -13.32 4.40
C GLN A 323 19.17 -12.52 4.02
N GLU A 324 17.99 -12.90 4.52
CA GLU A 324 16.73 -12.19 4.26
C GLU A 324 16.76 -10.76 4.81
N VAL A 325 17.32 -10.57 6.02
CA VAL A 325 17.55 -9.23 6.58
C VAL A 325 18.48 -8.44 5.67
N SER A 326 19.59 -9.01 5.21
CA SER A 326 20.52 -8.33 4.32
C SER A 326 19.87 -7.92 3.00
N TYR A 327 19.02 -8.77 2.43
CA TYR A 327 18.23 -8.48 1.24
C TYR A 327 17.25 -7.32 1.49
N LEU A 328 16.46 -7.37 2.56
CA LEU A 328 15.55 -6.29 2.93
C LEU A 328 16.28 -4.95 3.05
N LEU A 329 17.44 -4.94 3.71
CA LEU A 329 18.24 -3.73 3.87
C LEU A 329 18.74 -3.18 2.54
N GLN A 330 19.17 -4.04 1.62
CA GLN A 330 19.54 -3.64 0.27
C GLN A 330 18.34 -3.02 -0.45
N ARG A 331 17.13 -3.62 -0.35
CA ARG A 331 15.93 -3.06 -0.98
C ARG A 331 15.52 -1.71 -0.39
N ILE A 332 15.67 -1.52 0.92
CA ILE A 332 15.50 -0.21 1.57
C ILE A 332 16.52 0.80 1.03
N GLU A 333 17.75 0.37 0.74
CA GLU A 333 18.82 1.18 0.13
C GLU A 333 18.61 1.53 -1.34
N ASP A 334 17.90 0.67 -2.07
CA ASP A 334 17.63 0.88 -3.49
C ASP A 334 16.33 1.67 -3.74
N PHE A 335 15.41 1.69 -2.76
CA PHE A 335 14.15 2.41 -2.89
C PHE A 335 14.38 3.92 -3.02
N ASN A 336 13.76 4.52 -4.04
CA ASN A 336 13.93 5.94 -4.37
C ASN A 336 13.02 6.89 -3.57
N GLY A 337 12.08 6.38 -2.77
CA GLY A 337 11.18 7.19 -1.93
C GLY A 337 11.65 7.36 -0.47
N LEU A 338 10.73 7.80 0.40
CA LEU A 338 10.97 7.94 1.83
C LEU A 338 10.74 6.62 2.57
N VAL A 339 11.76 6.15 3.28
CA VAL A 339 11.65 5.01 4.20
C VAL A 339 11.86 5.48 5.64
N ILE A 340 10.92 5.15 6.50
CA ILE A 340 10.99 5.40 7.94
C ILE A 340 11.02 4.03 8.64
N LEU A 341 12.10 3.76 9.37
CA LEU A 341 12.21 2.60 10.24
C LEU A 341 11.96 3.03 11.69
N ALA A 342 11.08 2.35 12.40
CA ALA A 342 10.80 2.58 13.80
C ALA A 342 11.28 1.42 14.68
N THR A 343 11.97 1.74 15.76
CA THR A 343 12.41 0.76 16.76
C THR A 343 12.19 1.27 18.19
N ASN A 344 12.01 0.34 19.12
CA ASN A 344 11.98 0.67 20.54
C ASN A 344 13.39 0.71 21.18
N MET A 345 14.40 0.08 20.57
CA MET A 345 15.73 -0.10 21.16
C MET A 345 16.86 0.28 20.21
N LYS A 346 17.54 1.42 20.44
CA LYS A 346 18.70 1.83 19.63
C LYS A 346 19.94 0.95 19.83
N THR A 347 20.14 0.40 21.04
CA THR A 347 21.37 -0.30 21.44
C THR A 347 21.65 -1.60 20.71
N ASN A 348 20.68 -2.11 19.95
CA ASN A 348 20.82 -3.36 19.22
C ASN A 348 21.27 -3.15 17.77
N ILE A 349 21.25 -1.92 17.25
CA ILE A 349 21.55 -1.63 15.85
C ILE A 349 23.06 -1.50 15.62
N ASP A 350 23.59 -2.22 14.62
CA ASP A 350 24.99 -2.14 14.16
C ASP A 350 25.35 -0.72 13.66
N GLU A 351 26.53 -0.21 14.03
CA GLU A 351 27.03 1.09 13.61
C GLU A 351 27.18 1.19 12.09
N ALA A 352 27.52 0.09 11.41
CA ALA A 352 27.58 0.04 9.95
C ALA A 352 26.21 0.33 9.31
N PHE A 353 25.12 -0.01 10.01
CA PHE A 353 23.77 0.21 9.54
C PHE A 353 23.29 1.64 9.82
N ILE A 354 23.61 2.17 11.00
CA ILE A 354 23.34 3.57 11.38
C ILE A 354 23.88 4.55 10.33
N ARG A 355 25.07 4.28 9.77
CA ARG A 355 25.71 5.12 8.73
C ARG A 355 24.95 5.19 7.40
N ARG A 356 23.96 4.32 7.17
CA ARG A 356 23.16 4.28 5.93
C ARG A 356 21.91 5.15 6.01
N PHE A 357 21.55 5.62 7.19
CA PHE A 357 20.45 6.57 7.38
C PHE A 357 20.89 7.98 7.06
N ASN A 358 20.01 8.72 6.40
CA ASN A 358 20.16 10.16 6.21
C ASN A 358 19.89 10.90 7.51
N ASP A 359 18.96 10.39 8.33
CA ASP A 359 18.55 11.03 9.56
C ASP A 359 18.16 10.02 10.65
N ILE A 360 18.40 10.39 11.91
CA ILE A 360 18.12 9.54 13.07
C ILE A 360 17.44 10.40 14.13
N VAL A 361 16.17 10.11 14.38
CA VAL A 361 15.30 10.91 15.23
C VAL A 361 15.02 10.18 16.54
N ARG A 362 15.36 10.84 17.65
CA ARG A 362 15.09 10.33 18.99
C ARG A 362 13.72 10.80 19.48
N PHE A 363 12.90 9.83 19.86
CA PHE A 363 11.65 10.05 20.58
C PHE A 363 11.87 9.76 22.07
N SER A 364 11.93 10.81 22.88
CA SER A 364 12.04 10.70 24.34
C SER A 364 10.68 10.64 25.00
N ILE A 365 10.66 10.22 26.27
CA ILE A 365 9.50 10.47 27.13
C ILE A 365 9.36 11.99 27.25
N PRO A 366 8.15 12.56 27.06
CA PRO A 366 7.93 14.01 27.10
C PRO A 366 8.23 14.57 28.49
N ALA A 367 8.83 15.77 28.56
CA ALA A 367 9.03 16.51 29.81
C ALA A 367 7.70 17.02 30.40
N GLU A 368 7.72 17.58 31.61
CA GLU A 368 6.48 18.04 32.28
C GLU A 368 5.65 19.04 31.46
N ASP A 369 6.30 20.07 30.90
CA ASP A 369 5.58 21.07 30.09
C ASP A 369 5.10 20.48 28.76
N GLU A 370 5.86 19.54 28.19
CA GLU A 370 5.48 18.81 26.98
C GLU A 370 4.28 17.89 27.26
N ARG A 371 4.25 17.21 28.41
CA ARG A 371 3.11 16.39 28.85
C ARG A 371 1.87 17.23 29.07
N LYS A 372 2.00 18.42 29.65
CA LYS A 372 0.87 19.35 29.81
C LYS A 372 0.25 19.66 28.44
N GLU A 373 1.06 20.00 27.45
CA GLU A 373 0.57 20.27 26.09
C GLU A 373 -0.12 19.03 25.48
N ILE A 374 0.44 17.83 25.69
CA ILE A 374 -0.20 16.57 25.25
C ILE A 374 -1.56 16.40 25.91
N TRP A 375 -1.68 16.64 27.23
CA TRP A 375 -2.96 16.57 27.94
C TRP A 375 -3.99 17.53 27.37
N GLU A 376 -3.62 18.80 27.20
CA GLU A 376 -4.48 19.84 26.64
C GLU A 376 -5.00 19.45 25.25
N LYS A 377 -4.11 18.96 24.36
CA LYS A 377 -4.46 18.51 23.00
C LYS A 377 -5.24 17.18 22.96
N SER A 378 -5.18 16.39 24.03
CA SER A 378 -5.86 15.08 24.08
C SER A 378 -7.32 15.21 24.49
N PHE A 379 -7.70 16.28 25.19
CA PHE A 379 -9.10 16.54 25.52
C PHE A 379 -9.82 17.18 24.32
N PRO A 380 -11.12 16.93 24.14
CA PRO A 380 -11.92 17.66 23.15
C PRO A 380 -11.93 19.17 23.44
N ASP A 381 -11.93 19.99 22.39
CA ASP A 381 -11.89 21.46 22.50
C ASP A 381 -13.02 22.04 23.38
N ASP A 382 -14.21 21.44 23.30
CA ASP A 382 -15.40 21.89 24.05
C ASP A 382 -15.54 21.26 25.45
N ALA A 383 -14.59 20.40 25.86
CA ALA A 383 -14.68 19.70 27.14
C ALA A 383 -14.34 20.60 28.35
N ASP A 384 -15.06 20.40 29.46
CA ASP A 384 -14.69 20.99 30.75
C ASP A 384 -13.72 20.06 31.50
N TYR A 385 -12.42 20.38 31.45
CA TYR A 385 -11.36 19.66 32.16
C TYR A 385 -10.63 20.54 33.19
N ASN A 386 -11.11 21.76 33.46
CA ASN A 386 -10.52 22.70 34.43
C ASN A 386 -8.97 22.76 34.34
N ASP A 387 -8.28 22.57 35.47
CA ASP A 387 -6.83 22.61 35.59
C ASP A 387 -6.19 21.20 35.63
N ILE A 388 -6.92 20.17 35.17
CA ILE A 388 -6.43 18.78 35.23
C ILE A 388 -5.03 18.64 34.59
N PRO A 389 -4.75 19.17 33.37
CA PRO A 389 -3.43 19.05 32.75
C PRO A 389 -2.26 19.51 33.64
N ASN A 390 -2.41 20.63 34.36
CA ASN A 390 -1.36 21.13 35.27
C ASN A 390 -1.15 20.22 36.48
N GLN A 391 -2.20 19.55 36.97
CA GLN A 391 -2.13 18.68 38.14
C GLN A 391 -1.52 17.31 37.83
N VAL A 392 -1.74 16.81 36.61
CA VAL A 392 -1.29 15.46 36.21
C VAL A 392 0.01 15.45 35.40
N ARG A 393 0.53 16.60 34.97
CA ARG A 393 1.80 16.67 34.20
C ARG A 393 3.02 16.08 34.91
N LYS A 394 2.98 15.98 36.25
CA LYS A 394 4.05 15.38 37.07
C LYS A 394 4.23 13.88 36.85
N TYR A 395 3.20 13.18 36.37
CA TYR A 395 3.28 11.74 36.13
C TYR A 395 4.04 11.46 34.83
N GLU A 396 5.11 10.65 34.90
CA GLU A 396 5.96 10.31 33.75
C GLU A 396 5.30 9.32 32.79
N LEU A 397 4.37 9.84 31.99
CA LEU A 397 3.59 9.09 31.01
C LEU A 397 4.03 9.41 29.59
N THR A 398 3.91 8.42 28.69
CA THR A 398 4.05 8.64 27.25
C THR A 398 2.75 9.19 26.66
N GLY A 399 2.81 9.78 25.46
CA GLY A 399 1.60 10.26 24.78
C GLY A 399 0.55 9.16 24.58
N GLY A 400 0.99 7.94 24.26
CA GLY A 400 0.12 6.77 24.17
C GLY A 400 -0.57 6.43 25.50
N ASN A 401 0.13 6.52 26.62
CA ASN A 401 -0.51 6.32 27.93
C ASN A 401 -1.52 7.44 28.22
N ILE A 402 -1.18 8.70 27.93
CA ILE A 402 -2.08 9.85 28.15
C ILE A 402 -3.39 9.64 27.38
N ILE A 403 -3.34 9.25 26.11
CA ILE A 403 -4.54 8.96 25.30
C ILE A 403 -5.38 7.82 25.92
N ASN A 404 -4.74 6.74 26.40
CA ASN A 404 -5.46 5.67 27.09
C ASN A 404 -6.16 6.17 28.36
N VAL A 405 -5.52 7.07 29.12
CA VAL A 405 -6.13 7.67 30.32
C VAL A 405 -7.29 8.58 29.95
N VAL A 406 -7.15 9.45 28.95
CA VAL A 406 -8.24 10.33 28.50
C VAL A 406 -9.41 9.50 28.00
N GLN A 407 -9.16 8.43 27.24
CA GLN A 407 -10.20 7.49 26.81
C GLN A 407 -10.95 6.89 28.00
N PHE A 408 -10.22 6.40 29.01
CA PHE A 408 -10.84 5.86 30.22
C PHE A 408 -11.67 6.92 30.95
N ALA A 409 -11.12 8.10 31.19
CA ALA A 409 -11.79 9.20 31.88
C ALA A 409 -13.02 9.68 31.11
N GLY A 410 -12.98 9.70 29.77
CA GLY A 410 -14.11 10.05 28.93
C GLY A 410 -15.26 9.05 29.06
N ILE A 411 -14.96 7.74 29.14
CA ILE A 411 -15.97 6.71 29.41
C ILE A 411 -16.58 6.89 30.81
N GLN A 412 -15.78 7.22 31.82
CA GLN A 412 -16.29 7.50 33.18
C GLN A 412 -17.20 8.73 33.22
N ALA A 413 -16.80 9.81 32.54
CA ALA A 413 -17.59 11.02 32.40
C ALA A 413 -18.95 10.73 31.73
N LEU A 414 -18.94 9.95 30.64
CA LEU A 414 -20.17 9.51 29.96
C LEU A 414 -21.05 8.66 30.87
N ARG A 415 -20.48 7.72 31.64
CA ARG A 415 -21.25 6.89 32.58
C ARG A 415 -21.97 7.76 33.61
N ARG A 416 -21.27 8.70 34.26
CA ARG A 416 -21.87 9.63 35.22
C ARG A 416 -22.97 10.48 34.59
N ARG A 417 -22.77 10.96 33.36
CA ARG A 417 -23.79 11.71 32.62
C ARG A 417 -25.07 10.89 32.45
N HIS A 418 -24.97 9.62 32.06
CA HIS A 418 -26.15 8.75 31.93
C HIS A 418 -26.83 8.52 33.28
N GLU A 419 -26.07 8.23 34.34
CA GLU A 419 -26.61 8.07 35.70
C GLU A 419 -27.34 9.34 36.20
N MET A 420 -26.82 10.53 35.89
CA MET A 420 -27.45 11.80 36.25
C MET A 420 -28.73 12.09 35.45
N ILE A 421 -28.76 11.75 34.15
CA ILE A 421 -29.96 11.89 33.32
C ILE A 421 -31.06 10.94 33.80
N ASP A 422 -30.73 9.66 34.00
CA ASP A 422 -31.68 8.66 34.50
C ASP A 422 -32.27 9.06 35.86
N HIS A 423 -31.43 9.59 36.76
CA HIS A 423 -31.86 10.06 38.07
C HIS A 423 -32.75 11.31 37.99
N ASN A 424 -32.43 12.26 37.11
CA ASN A 424 -33.26 13.45 36.89
C ASN A 424 -34.62 13.10 36.27
N GLU A 425 -34.68 12.16 35.32
CA GLU A 425 -35.95 11.67 34.76
C GLU A 425 -36.81 10.98 35.84
N GLN A 426 -36.19 10.20 36.74
CA GLN A 426 -36.89 9.62 37.89
C GLN A 426 -37.39 10.67 38.89
N ILE A 427 -36.62 11.73 39.17
CA ILE A 427 -37.03 12.84 40.04
C ILE A 427 -38.20 13.62 39.43
N ILE A 428 -38.17 13.88 38.11
CA ILE A 428 -39.26 14.54 37.39
C ILE A 428 -40.52 13.65 37.40
N ALA A 429 -40.38 12.35 37.15
CA ALA A 429 -41.49 11.39 37.20
C ALA A 429 -42.10 11.24 38.62
N SER A 430 -41.32 11.50 39.68
CA SER A 430 -41.78 11.44 41.08
C SER A 430 -42.32 12.77 41.63
N GLY A 431 -42.35 13.84 40.84
CA GLY A 431 -43.00 15.11 41.19
C GLY A 431 -42.29 15.98 42.23
N CYS A 432 -41.01 15.69 42.54
CA CYS A 432 -40.21 16.48 43.48
C CYS A 432 -39.57 17.69 42.79
N GLY A 433 -40.21 18.87 42.89
CA GLY A 433 -39.80 20.12 42.26
C GLY A 433 -38.57 20.82 42.87
N GLY A 434 -37.39 20.20 42.80
CA GLY A 434 -36.13 20.87 43.08
C GLY A 434 -35.62 21.66 41.86
N LYS A 435 -35.03 22.85 42.08
CA LYS A 435 -34.28 23.59 41.05
C LYS A 435 -33.09 22.74 40.59
N LEU A 436 -33.25 22.01 39.50
CA LEU A 436 -32.18 21.29 38.83
C LEU A 436 -31.31 22.32 38.09
N GLU A 437 -30.00 22.31 38.32
CA GLU A 437 -29.08 23.02 37.44
C GLU A 437 -29.19 22.39 36.03
N PRO A 438 -29.34 23.20 34.97
CA PRO A 438 -29.39 22.67 33.62
C PRO A 438 -28.03 22.04 33.29
N VAL A 439 -28.00 20.71 33.22
CA VAL A 439 -26.87 19.99 32.62
C VAL A 439 -26.89 20.36 31.15
N ASP A 440 -25.89 21.11 30.68
CA ASP A 440 -25.71 21.32 29.25
C ASP A 440 -25.46 19.94 28.61
N PRO A 441 -26.40 19.41 27.81
CA PRO A 441 -26.31 18.05 27.28
C PRO A 441 -25.10 17.89 26.33
N ASN A 442 -24.53 18.99 25.85
CA ASN A 442 -23.45 18.99 24.87
C ASN A 442 -22.05 19.10 25.49
N LYS A 443 -21.91 19.46 26.78
CA LYS A 443 -20.58 19.70 27.39
C LYS A 443 -20.10 18.50 28.22
N ILE A 444 -19.07 17.80 27.75
CA ILE A 444 -18.45 16.70 28.49
C ILE A 444 -17.56 17.27 29.60
N LYS A 445 -17.81 16.88 30.85
CA LYS A 445 -17.00 17.26 32.00
C LYS A 445 -16.10 16.11 32.45
N PHE A 446 -14.79 16.35 32.46
CA PHE A 446 -13.79 15.43 32.98
C PHE A 446 -13.53 15.70 34.46
N PHE A 447 -13.30 14.63 35.23
CA PHE A 447 -13.04 14.71 36.66
C PHE A 447 -11.62 14.23 36.95
N LEU A 448 -10.93 14.96 37.85
CA LEU A 448 -9.56 14.64 38.24
C LEU A 448 -9.44 13.21 38.78
N ASP A 449 -10.40 12.75 39.58
CA ASP A 449 -10.37 11.42 40.18
C ASP A 449 -10.34 10.30 39.12
N ASP A 450 -11.07 10.46 38.01
CA ASP A 450 -11.07 9.46 36.92
C ASP A 450 -9.76 9.47 36.16
N VAL A 451 -9.18 10.66 35.94
CA VAL A 451 -7.90 10.81 35.26
C VAL A 451 -6.80 10.19 36.13
N VAL A 452 -6.75 10.50 37.42
CA VAL A 452 -5.80 9.91 38.36
C VAL A 452 -5.97 8.39 38.45
N GLU A 453 -7.20 7.88 38.46
CA GLU A 453 -7.45 6.43 38.41
C GLU A 453 -6.96 5.81 37.11
N GLY A 454 -7.20 6.44 35.96
CA GLY A 454 -6.64 5.99 34.68
C GLY A 454 -5.10 5.98 34.68
N ILE A 455 -4.46 7.00 35.28
CA ILE A 455 -3.00 7.04 35.44
C ILE A 455 -2.50 5.84 36.25
N LYS A 456 -3.16 5.54 37.39
CA LYS A 456 -2.81 4.38 38.22
C LYS A 456 -2.89 3.08 37.40
N ARG A 457 -3.94 2.92 36.60
CA ARG A 457 -4.12 1.74 35.74
C ARG A 457 -2.98 1.59 34.72
N GLU A 458 -2.56 2.67 34.05
CA GLU A 458 -1.45 2.63 33.10
C GLU A 458 -0.11 2.36 33.80
N MET A 459 0.13 2.95 34.98
CA MET A 459 1.35 2.69 35.75
C MET A 459 1.46 1.24 36.22
N ILE A 460 0.34 0.64 36.66
CA ILE A 460 0.27 -0.78 37.04
C ILE A 460 0.57 -1.69 35.84
N LYS A 461 0.02 -1.36 34.67
CA LYS A 461 0.26 -2.10 33.42
C LYS A 461 1.73 -2.10 33.01
N GLU A 462 2.45 -1.03 33.30
CA GLU A 462 3.91 -0.92 33.07
C GLU A 462 4.76 -1.49 34.22
N GLY A 463 4.15 -2.04 35.28
CA GLY A 463 4.85 -2.58 36.44
C GLY A 463 5.55 -1.51 37.28
N ARG A 464 5.15 -0.24 37.19
CA ARG A 464 5.71 0.86 37.99
C ARG A 464 5.02 0.95 39.36
N PRO A 465 5.75 1.24 40.45
CA PRO A 465 5.15 1.44 41.76
C PRO A 465 4.23 2.67 41.76
N LEU A 466 3.10 2.57 42.47
CA LEU A 466 2.17 3.69 42.67
C LEU A 466 2.90 4.77 43.48
N ILE A 467 3.16 5.93 42.88
CA ILE A 467 3.65 7.09 43.62
C ILE A 467 2.45 7.62 44.42
N THR A 468 2.42 7.33 45.72
CA THR A 468 1.44 7.84 46.70
C THR A 468 1.45 9.34 46.80
#